data_AF-A0A7Y8IHJ8-F1
#
_entry.id   AF-A0A7Y8IHJ8-F1
#
_cell.length_a   1.000
_cell.length_b   1.000
_cell.length_c   1.000
_cell.angle_alpha   90.00
_cell.angle_beta   90.00
_cell.angle_gamma   90.00
#
_symmetry.space_group_name_H-M   'P 1'
#
loop_
_entity.id
_entity.type
_entity.pdbx_description
1 polymer ?
#
loop_
_entity_poly.entity_id
_entity_poly.type
_entity_poly.pdbx_seq_one_letter_code
_entity_poly.pdbx_strand_id
1 'polypeptide(L)'
;MKKSIFVTLMVSLIVVIDQATKYLISTSMSASDSIEILPFLHIINIRNTGAAFGMFRDFSSSFFIIISFAAIIFVLNLIVRNVYSLTGLSMILGGAIGNLIDRLINGKVVDFID
;
A
#
# COMPACT_ATOMS: atom_id res chain seq x y z
N MET A 1 18.06 0.26 -19.53
CA MET A 1 17.50 -1.12 -19.50
C MET A 1 17.64 -1.77 -18.12
N LYS A 2 18.85 -2.01 -17.59
CA LYS A 2 19.03 -2.67 -16.27
C LYS A 2 18.31 -1.98 -15.10
N LYS A 3 18.34 -0.65 -15.02
CA LYS A 3 17.63 0.13 -13.98
C LYS A 3 16.11 -0.04 -14.03
N SER A 4 15.52 0.01 -15.22
CA SER A 4 14.07 -0.15 -15.39
C SER A 4 13.63 -1.55 -14.97
N ILE A 5 14.37 -2.59 -15.40
CA ILE A 5 14.11 -3.98 -15.00
C ILE A 5 14.18 -4.13 -13.47
N PHE A 6 15.21 -3.56 -12.84
CA PHE A 6 15.34 -3.57 -11.38
C PHE A 6 14.13 -2.93 -10.68
N VAL A 7 13.73 -1.73 -11.10
CA VAL A 7 12.57 -1.02 -10.53
C VAL A 7 11.29 -1.84 -10.73
N THR A 8 11.05 -2.36 -11.94
CA THR A 8 9.87 -3.18 -12.23
C THR A 8 9.83 -4.42 -11.33
N LEU A 9 10.93 -5.18 -11.22
CA LEU A 9 10.98 -6.37 -10.38
C LEU A 9 10.73 -6.04 -8.90
N MET A 10 11.33 -4.98 -8.39
CA MET A 10 11.13 -4.55 -7.00
C MET A 10 9.68 -4.14 -6.73
N VAL A 11 9.12 -3.27 -7.58
CA VAL A 11 7.72 -2.82 -7.45
C VAL A 11 6.77 -4.01 -7.55
N SER A 12 6.95 -4.90 -8.53
CA SER A 12 6.14 -6.11 -8.67
C SER A 12 6.22 -7.00 -7.43
N LEU A 13 7.42 -7.22 -6.88
CA LEU A 13 7.59 -8.02 -5.67
C LEU A 13 6.85 -7.40 -4.48
N ILE A 14 6.98 -6.10 -4.26
CA ILE A 14 6.32 -5.39 -3.16
C ILE A 14 4.79 -5.48 -3.30
N VAL A 15 4.26 -5.22 -4.49
CA VAL A 15 2.81 -5.27 -4.75
C VAL A 15 2.27 -6.69 -4.55
N VAL A 16 3.00 -7.72 -5.02
CA VAL A 16 2.58 -9.11 -4.84
C VAL A 16 2.55 -9.49 -3.36
N ILE A 17 3.56 -9.11 -2.57
CA ILE A 17 3.60 -9.38 -1.13
C ILE A 17 2.47 -8.63 -0.41
N ASP A 18 2.27 -7.34 -0.71
CA ASP A 18 1.18 -6.52 -0.14
C ASP A 18 -0.19 -7.15 -0.41
N GLN A 19 -0.49 -7.45 -1.67
CA GLN A 19 -1.81 -7.97 -2.05
C GLN A 19 -2.03 -9.40 -1.53
N ALA A 20 -0.99 -10.25 -1.53
CA ALA A 20 -1.10 -11.60 -1.00
C ALA A 20 -1.37 -11.61 0.52
N THR A 21 -0.66 -10.78 1.28
CA THR A 21 -0.86 -10.67 2.73
C THR A 21 -2.22 -10.08 3.07
N LYS A 22 -2.64 -8.99 2.39
CA LYS A 22 -3.98 -8.41 2.57
C LYS A 22 -5.11 -9.37 2.20
N TYR A 23 -4.92 -10.15 1.14
CA TYR A 23 -5.88 -11.18 0.74
C TYR A 23 -6.01 -12.25 1.83
N LEU A 24 -4.87 -12.75 2.35
CA LEU A 24 -4.84 -13.75 3.41
C LEU A 24 -5.54 -13.27 4.68
N ILE A 25 -5.27 -12.04 5.13
CA ILE A 25 -5.95 -11.44 6.28
C ILE A 25 -7.44 -11.27 6.01
N SER A 26 -7.80 -10.79 4.82
CA SER A 26 -9.18 -10.56 4.44
C SER A 26 -10.05 -11.82 4.40
N THR A 27 -9.45 -12.98 4.14
CA THR A 27 -10.16 -14.26 4.02
C THR A 27 -10.06 -15.13 5.27
N SER A 28 -9.04 -14.92 6.11
CA SER A 28 -8.76 -15.76 7.27
C SER A 28 -9.19 -15.15 8.61
N MET A 29 -9.46 -13.84 8.67
CA MET A 29 -9.80 -13.13 9.91
C MET A 29 -11.07 -12.29 9.77
N SER A 30 -11.91 -12.32 10.80
CA SER A 30 -13.03 -11.40 10.98
C SER A 30 -12.56 -10.05 11.55
N ALA A 31 -13.41 -9.02 11.48
CA ALA A 31 -13.07 -7.69 12.00
C ALA A 31 -12.91 -7.64 13.54
N SER A 32 -13.43 -8.64 14.26
CA SER A 32 -13.30 -8.79 15.71
C SER A 32 -12.05 -9.57 16.14
N ASP A 33 -11.35 -10.21 15.19
CA ASP A 33 -10.25 -11.11 15.50
C ASP A 33 -8.96 -10.30 15.73
N SER A 34 -8.15 -10.76 16.67
CA SER A 34 -6.82 -10.24 16.96
C SER A 34 -5.88 -11.39 17.27
N ILE A 35 -4.72 -11.42 16.60
CA ILE A 35 -3.67 -12.42 16.83
C ILE A 35 -2.47 -11.70 17.43
N GLU A 36 -2.17 -11.98 18.70
CA GLU A 36 -0.97 -11.48 19.36
C GLU A 36 0.28 -12.20 18.82
N ILE A 37 1.22 -11.45 18.26
CA ILE A 37 2.53 -11.96 17.81
C ILE A 37 3.59 -11.68 18.89
N LEU A 38 3.56 -10.48 19.47
CA LEU A 38 4.37 -10.01 20.59
C LEU A 38 3.51 -9.11 21.48
N PRO A 39 3.93 -8.80 22.73
CA PRO A 39 3.16 -7.93 23.63
C PRO A 39 2.85 -6.52 23.10
N PHE A 40 3.52 -6.09 22.03
CA PHE A 40 3.37 -4.79 21.38
C PHE A 40 3.04 -4.91 19.88
N LEU A 41 2.78 -6.12 19.36
CA LEU A 41 2.53 -6.37 17.95
C LEU A 41 1.39 -7.37 17.79
N HIS A 42 0.31 -6.90 17.18
CA HIS A 42 -0.87 -7.69 16.88
C HIS A 42 -1.11 -7.70 15.37
N ILE A 43 -1.73 -8.78 14.91
CA ILE A 43 -2.34 -8.83 13.59
C ILE A 43 -3.84 -8.70 13.77
N ILE A 44 -4.43 -7.73 13.07
CA ILE A 44 -5.86 -7.42 13.10
C ILE A 44 -6.40 -7.30 11.66
N ASN A 45 -7.72 -7.11 11.50
CA ASN A 45 -8.32 -6.87 10.18
C ASN A 45 -9.11 -5.56 10.16
N ILE A 46 -8.42 -4.46 9.85
CA ILE A 46 -9.02 -3.13 9.73
C ILE A 46 -9.26 -2.76 8.26
N ARG A 47 -10.41 -2.13 8.06
CA ARG A 47 -10.89 -1.61 6.78
C ARG A 47 -10.78 -0.08 6.78
N ASN A 48 -9.65 0.45 6.35
CA ASN A 48 -9.34 1.87 6.43
C ASN A 48 -9.94 2.65 5.26
N THR A 49 -10.90 3.52 5.56
CA THR A 49 -11.53 4.44 4.61
C THR A 49 -10.78 5.76 4.46
N GLY A 50 -9.89 6.09 5.39
CA GLY A 50 -9.12 7.33 5.42
C GLY A 50 -7.65 7.13 5.02
N ALA A 51 -6.79 7.94 5.64
CA ALA A 51 -5.33 7.88 5.56
C ALA A 51 -4.72 7.30 6.86
N ALA A 52 -3.47 7.65 7.15
CA ALA A 52 -2.79 7.27 8.39
C ALA A 52 -3.54 7.79 9.62
N PHE A 53 -3.51 7.03 10.72
CA PHE A 53 -4.14 7.37 12.01
C PHE A 53 -5.63 7.74 11.94
N GLY A 54 -6.32 7.32 10.89
CA GLY A 54 -7.73 7.67 10.68
C GLY A 54 -7.97 9.11 10.24
N MET A 55 -6.95 9.83 9.76
CA MET A 55 -7.13 11.14 9.18
C MET A 55 -7.98 11.08 7.90
N PHE A 56 -8.73 12.14 7.62
CA PHE A 56 -9.49 12.32 6.37
C PHE A 56 -10.53 11.22 6.07
N ARG A 57 -11.10 10.56 7.11
CA ARG A 57 -12.13 9.52 6.94
C ARG A 57 -13.41 10.00 6.24
N ASP A 58 -13.71 11.30 6.30
CA ASP A 58 -14.90 11.90 5.67
C ASP A 58 -14.71 12.12 4.15
N PHE A 59 -13.50 11.96 3.63
CA PHE A 59 -13.24 12.06 2.20
C PHE A 59 -13.63 10.76 1.49
N SER A 60 -14.13 10.88 0.26
CA SER A 60 -14.48 9.72 -0.55
C SER A 60 -13.23 8.94 -0.99
N SER A 61 -13.38 7.64 -1.26
CA SER A 61 -12.29 6.82 -1.82
C SER A 61 -11.69 7.45 -3.09
N SER A 62 -12.51 8.09 -3.93
CA SER A 62 -12.09 8.78 -5.14
C SER A 62 -11.05 9.88 -4.88
N PHE A 63 -11.14 10.59 -3.76
CA PHE A 63 -10.13 11.59 -3.38
C PHE A 63 -8.75 10.95 -3.20
N PHE A 64 -8.69 9.83 -2.49
CA PHE A 64 -7.43 9.11 -2.28
C PHE A 64 -6.91 8.43 -3.54
N ILE A 65 -7.80 7.98 -4.43
CA ILE A 65 -7.42 7.45 -5.75
C ILE A 65 -6.68 8.53 -6.56
N ILE A 66 -7.25 9.75 -6.63
CA ILE A 66 -6.64 10.88 -7.34
C ILE A 66 -5.26 11.22 -6.76
N ILE A 67 -5.17 11.32 -5.43
CA ILE A 67 -3.90 11.59 -4.74
C ILE A 67 -2.87 10.48 -5.02
N SER A 68 -3.29 9.22 -5.01
CA SER A 68 -2.40 8.09 -5.29
C SER A 68 -1.85 8.15 -6.72
N PHE A 69 -2.68 8.46 -7.71
CA PHE A 69 -2.20 8.68 -9.08
C PHE A 69 -1.20 9.84 -9.17
N ALA A 70 -1.49 10.97 -8.52
CA ALA A 70 -0.57 12.11 -8.49
C ALA A 70 0.78 11.74 -7.86
N ALA A 71 0.76 11.00 -6.73
CA ALA A 71 1.96 10.53 -6.06
C ALA A 71 2.76 9.54 -6.93
N ILE A 72 2.08 8.59 -7.60
CA ILE A 72 2.71 7.63 -8.51
C ILE A 72 3.41 8.36 -9.66
N ILE A 73 2.75 9.31 -10.32
CA ILE A 73 3.33 10.10 -11.41
C ILE A 73 4.55 10.89 -10.91
N PHE A 74 4.45 11.50 -9.74
CA PHE A 74 5.55 12.24 -9.12
C PHE A 74 6.76 11.33 -8.84
N VAL A 75 6.55 10.16 -8.23
CA VAL A 75 7.62 9.20 -7.92
C VAL A 75 8.26 8.65 -9.20
N LEU A 76 7.46 8.34 -10.23
CA LEU A 76 7.98 7.93 -11.54
C LEU A 76 8.89 9.01 -12.16
N ASN A 77 8.52 10.28 -12.03
CA ASN A 77 9.35 11.39 -12.49
C ASN A 77 10.71 11.43 -11.74
N LEU A 78 10.71 11.21 -10.42
CA LEU A 78 11.93 11.14 -9.62
C LEU A 78 12.83 9.96 -10.02
N ILE A 79 12.24 8.81 -10.35
CA ILE A 79 12.97 7.63 -10.84
C ILE A 79 13.65 7.95 -12.18
N VAL A 80 12.94 8.60 -13.11
CA VAL A 80 13.49 9.00 -14.41
C VAL A 80 14.62 10.01 -14.26
N ARG A 81 14.48 10.99 -13.35
CA ARG A 81 15.54 11.97 -13.06
C ARG A 81 16.74 11.37 -12.32
N ASN A 82 16.62 10.17 -11.75
CA ASN A 82 17.68 9.44 -11.06
C ASN A 82 18.37 10.29 -9.96
N VAL A 83 17.58 11.09 -9.23
CA VAL A 83 18.08 12.01 -8.18
C VAL A 83 18.21 11.31 -6.81
N TYR A 84 17.40 10.27 -6.58
CA TYR A 84 17.33 9.55 -5.31
C TYR A 84 17.57 8.05 -5.47
N SER A 85 17.65 7.33 -4.35
CA SER A 85 17.81 5.87 -4.32
C SER A 85 16.65 5.18 -5.05
N LEU A 86 17.00 4.39 -6.07
CA LEU A 86 16.01 3.60 -6.81
C LEU A 86 15.32 2.57 -5.92
N THR A 87 16.01 2.03 -4.92
CA THR A 87 15.42 1.09 -3.96
C THR A 87 14.34 1.77 -3.13
N GLY A 88 14.63 2.95 -2.58
CA GLY A 88 13.66 3.72 -1.79
C GLY A 88 12.46 4.17 -2.63
N LEU A 89 12.70 4.68 -3.84
CA LEU A 89 11.61 5.07 -4.74
C LEU A 89 10.75 3.87 -5.19
N SER A 90 11.35 2.69 -5.37
CA SER A 90 10.61 1.46 -5.71
C SER A 90 9.73 1.00 -4.53
N MET A 91 10.20 1.15 -3.29
CA MET A 91 9.42 0.88 -2.07
C MET A 91 8.20 1.80 -1.97
N ILE A 92 8.39 3.10 -2.15
CA ILE A 92 7.30 4.10 -2.13
C ILE A 92 6.31 3.80 -3.25
N LEU A 93 6.80 3.55 -4.47
CA LEU A 93 5.96 3.29 -5.64
C LEU A 93 5.13 2.01 -5.46
N GLY A 94 5.74 0.92 -4.97
CA GLY A 94 5.06 -0.33 -4.70
C GLY A 94 3.96 -0.18 -3.64
N GLY A 95 4.25 0.50 -2.53
CA GLY A 95 3.25 0.77 -1.49
C GLY A 95 2.09 1.65 -1.97
N ALA A 96 2.38 2.69 -2.77
CA ALA A 96 1.35 3.54 -3.36
C ALA A 96 0.44 2.76 -4.32
N ILE A 97 1.01 1.88 -5.15
CA ILE A 97 0.25 1.02 -6.06
C ILE A 97 -0.61 0.01 -5.29
N GLY A 98 -0.08 -0.67 -4.27
CA GLY A 98 -0.84 -1.62 -3.45
C GLY A 98 -2.08 -0.98 -2.81
N ASN A 99 -1.91 0.19 -2.19
CA ASN A 99 -3.01 0.93 -1.59
C ASN A 99 -4.00 1.53 -2.61
N LEU A 100 -3.56 1.81 -3.84
CA LEU A 100 -4.44 2.21 -4.93
C LEU A 100 -5.29 1.02 -5.41
N ILE A 101 -4.69 -0.17 -5.55
CA ILE A 101 -5.41 -1.40 -5.94
C ILE A 101 -6.55 -1.67 -4.96
N ASP A 102 -6.28 -1.64 -3.66
CA ASP A 102 -7.30 -1.85 -2.62
C ASP A 102 -8.47 -0.86 -2.76
N ARG A 103 -8.16 0.42 -2.97
CA ARG A 103 -9.19 1.47 -3.10
C ARG A 103 -10.01 1.33 -4.38
N LEU A 104 -9.41 0.88 -5.48
CA LEU A 104 -10.12 0.63 -6.73
C LEU A 104 -11.05 -0.57 -6.63
N ILE A 105 -10.64 -1.64 -5.94
CA ILE A 105 -11.42 -2.89 -5.85
C ILE A 105 -12.46 -2.81 -4.73
N ASN A 106 -12.06 -2.36 -3.55
CA ASN A 106 -12.86 -2.45 -2.33
C ASN A 106 -13.35 -1.10 -1.80
N GLY A 107 -12.84 0.03 -2.32
CA GLY A 107 -13.13 1.37 -1.82
C GLY A 107 -12.42 1.75 -0.52
N LYS A 108 -11.54 0.89 0.00
CA LYS A 108 -10.87 1.00 1.31
C LYS A 108 -9.61 0.16 1.32
N VAL A 109 -8.65 0.52 2.17
CA VAL A 109 -7.39 -0.21 2.35
C VAL A 109 -7.54 -1.27 3.44
N VAL A 110 -6.87 -2.41 3.24
CA VAL A 110 -6.77 -3.45 4.27
C VAL A 110 -5.54 -3.18 5.12
N ASP A 111 -5.75 -2.82 6.38
CA ASP A 111 -4.68 -2.61 7.36
C ASP A 111 -4.71 -3.74 8.39
N PHE A 112 -3.55 -4.27 8.75
CA PHE A 112 -3.47 -5.48 9.57
C PHE A 112 -2.30 -5.56 10.55
N ILE A 113 -1.38 -4.60 10.53
CA ILE A 113 -0.26 -4.53 11.48
C ILE A 113 -0.62 -3.46 12.52
N ASP A 114 -0.72 -3.86 13.78
CA ASP A 114 -1.05 -2.99 14.92
C ASP A 114 -0.01 -3.10 16.04
#